data_AF-A0A6A8ARR7-F1
#
_entry.id   AF-A0A6A8ARR7-F1
#
_cell.length_a   1.000
_cell.length_b   1.000
_cell.length_c   1.000
_cell.angle_alpha   90.00
_cell.angle_beta   90.00
_cell.angle_gamma   90.00
#
_symmetry.space_group_name_H-M   'P 1'
#
loop_
_entity.id
_entity.type
_entity.pdbx_description
1 polymer ?
#
loop_
_entity_poly.entity_id
_entity_poly.type
_entity_poly.pdbx_seq_one_letter_code
_entity_poly.pdbx_strand_id
1 'polypeptide(L)'
;MLDIKLIREKPELVRRNLERRHDPGKLGLLDALIEDDARWREKVTEVNRLRRRRNEISSEIAKVMKEDGDVSSLREEAGGIPKLIVDTETERDVYA
;
A
#
# COMPACT_ATOMS: atom_id res chain seq x y z
N MET A 1 -10.24 -18.66 -11.99
CA MET A 1 -9.30 -17.81 -11.24
C MET A 1 -9.48 -18.15 -9.77
N LEU A 2 -8.41 -18.51 -9.05
CA LEU A 2 -8.48 -18.72 -7.59
C LEU A 2 -8.75 -17.38 -6.92
N ASP A 3 -9.65 -17.37 -5.94
CA ASP A 3 -9.93 -16.15 -5.18
C ASP A 3 -8.74 -15.83 -4.27
N ILE A 4 -8.15 -14.65 -4.43
CA ILE A 4 -7.04 -14.21 -3.58
C ILE A 4 -7.47 -14.06 -2.13
N LYS A 5 -8.76 -13.82 -1.86
CA LYS A 5 -9.29 -13.81 -0.48
C LYS A 5 -9.14 -15.18 0.18
N LEU A 6 -9.37 -16.27 -0.56
CA LEU A 6 -9.21 -17.63 -0.05
C LEU A 6 -7.75 -17.93 0.30
N ILE A 7 -6.81 -17.44 -0.52
CA ILE A 7 -5.37 -17.59 -0.30
C ILE A 7 -4.96 -16.81 0.97
N ARG A 8 -5.53 -15.62 1.18
CA ARG A 8 -5.27 -14.79 2.38
C ARG A 8 -5.87 -15.39 3.66
N GLU A 9 -7.12 -15.86 3.60
CA GLU A 9 -7.81 -16.37 4.79
C GLU A 9 -7.34 -17.77 5.19
N LYS A 10 -7.02 -18.62 4.20
CA LYS A 10 -6.69 -20.03 4.41
C LYS A 10 -5.51 -20.49 3.55
N PRO A 11 -4.31 -19.89 3.72
CA PRO A 11 -3.12 -20.25 2.94
C PRO A 11 -2.76 -21.75 3.11
N GLU A 12 -2.88 -22.27 4.33
CA GLU A 12 -2.64 -23.69 4.67
C GLU A 12 -3.52 -24.67 3.90
N LEU A 13 -4.78 -24.29 3.65
CA LEU A 13 -5.72 -25.14 2.92
C LEU A 13 -5.36 -25.21 1.44
N VAL A 14 -4.91 -24.09 0.87
CA VAL A 14 -4.44 -24.01 -0.52
C VAL A 14 -3.12 -24.76 -0.66
N ARG A 15 -2.17 -24.59 0.26
CA ARG A 15 -0.89 -25.31 0.34
C ARG A 15 -1.10 -26.82 0.33
N ARG A 16 -1.94 -27.35 1.24
CA ARG A 16 -2.27 -28.79 1.27
C ARG A 16 -2.96 -29.29 0.00
N ASN A 17 -3.80 -28.47 -0.63
CA ASN A 17 -4.44 -28.84 -1.90
C ASN A 17 -3.43 -28.93 -3.05
N LEU A 18 -2.45 -28.03 -3.08
CA LEU A 18 -1.36 -28.02 -4.06
C LEU A 18 -0.37 -29.17 -3.84
N GLU A 19 -0.02 -29.47 -2.59
CA GLU A 19 0.78 -30.65 -2.22
C GLU A 19 0.10 -31.95 -2.67
N ARG A 20 -1.21 -32.09 -2.43
CA ARG A 20 -1.98 -33.26 -2.87
C ARG A 20 -2.02 -33.42 -4.40
N ARG A 21 -1.85 -32.32 -5.13
CA ARG A 21 -1.79 -32.30 -6.60
C ARG A 21 -0.38 -32.56 -7.14
N HIS A 22 0.63 -32.73 -6.26
CA HIS A 22 2.03 -32.96 -6.61
C HIS A 22 2.60 -31.90 -7.57
N ASP A 23 2.25 -30.63 -7.35
CA ASP A 23 2.67 -29.54 -8.23
C ASP A 23 3.60 -28.55 -7.50
N PRO A 24 4.89 -28.90 -7.34
CA PRO A 24 5.84 -28.12 -6.53
C PRO A 24 6.10 -26.72 -7.10
N GLY A 25 5.95 -26.52 -8.41
CA GLY A 25 6.07 -25.19 -9.02
C GLY A 25 5.01 -24.21 -8.51
N LYS A 26 3.81 -24.70 -8.20
CA LYS A 26 2.70 -23.88 -7.69
C LYS A 26 2.83 -23.54 -6.21
N LEU A 27 3.56 -24.34 -5.43
CA LEU A 27 3.84 -24.03 -4.03
C LEU A 27 4.76 -22.81 -3.90
N GLY A 28 5.82 -22.75 -4.72
CA GLY A 28 6.70 -21.56 -4.77
C GLY A 28 5.94 -20.31 -5.23
N LEU A 29 5.05 -20.45 -6.21
CA LEU A 29 4.19 -19.35 -6.66
C LEU A 29 3.20 -18.89 -5.58
N LEU A 30 2.70 -19.80 -4.74
CA LEU A 30 1.81 -19.45 -3.64
C LEU A 30 2.54 -18.59 -2.60
N ASP A 31 3.76 -18.98 -2.23
CA ASP A 31 4.56 -18.22 -1.25
C ASP A 31 4.94 -16.84 -1.79
N ALA A 32 5.39 -16.76 -3.06
CA ALA A 32 5.67 -15.49 -3.73
C ALA A 32 4.41 -14.60 -3.80
N LEU A 33 3.25 -15.17 -4.15
CA LEU A 33 2.00 -14.43 -4.20
C LEU A 33 1.60 -13.86 -2.83
N ILE A 34 1.80 -14.60 -1.74
CA ILE A 34 1.50 -14.13 -0.39
C ILE A 34 2.42 -12.96 -0.01
N GLU A 35 3.70 -13.03 -0.39
CA GLU A 35 4.66 -11.96 -0.14
C GLU A 35 4.34 -10.70 -0.96
N ASP A 36 4.09 -10.86 -2.26
CA ASP A 36 3.71 -9.76 -3.15
C ASP A 36 2.40 -9.11 -2.72
N ASP A 37 1.40 -9.91 -2.31
CA ASP A 37 0.13 -9.41 -1.75
C ASP A 37 0.34 -8.58 -0.48
N ALA A 38 1.24 -9.01 0.41
CA ALA A 38 1.56 -8.28 1.62
C ALA A 38 2.22 -6.93 1.31
N ARG A 39 3.20 -6.92 0.40
CA ARG A 39 3.88 -5.70 -0.07
C ARG A 39 2.90 -4.75 -0.75
N TRP A 40 2.04 -5.28 -1.63
CA TRP A 40 1.01 -4.49 -2.30
C TRP A 40 0.08 -3.80 -1.29
N ARG A 41 -0.39 -4.52 -0.26
CA ARG A 41 -1.24 -3.95 0.80
C ARG A 41 -0.53 -2.91 1.66
N GLU A 42 0.74 -3.13 1.97
CA GLU A 42 1.57 -2.16 2.68
C GLU A 42 1.67 -0.86 1.88
N LYS A 43 1.99 -0.94 0.58
CA LYS A 43 2.10 0.23 -0.30
C LYS A 43 0.76 0.94 -0.49
N VAL A 44 -0.36 0.21 -0.60
CA VAL A 44 -1.71 0.79 -0.60
C VAL A 44 -1.98 1.56 0.70
N THR A 45 -1.57 1.01 1.83
CA THR A 45 -1.74 1.68 3.13
C THR A 45 -0.89 2.94 3.21
N GLU A 46 0.35 2.89 2.71
CA GLU A 46 1.25 4.05 2.68
C GLU A 46 0.74 5.16 1.78
N VAL A 47 0.25 4.84 0.57
CA VAL A 47 -0.41 5.82 -0.32
C VAL A 47 -1.60 6.49 0.39
N ASN A 48 -2.44 5.71 1.07
CA ASN A 48 -3.56 6.27 1.83
C ASN A 48 -3.10 7.16 2.99
N ARG A 49 -2.01 6.77 3.68
CA ARG A 49 -1.40 7.58 4.74
C ARG A 49 -0.86 8.90 4.21
N LEU A 50 -0.15 8.89 3.08
CA LEU A 50 0.36 10.09 2.41
C LEU A 50 -0.78 11.02 1.98
N ARG A 51 -1.85 10.47 1.38
CA ARG A 51 -3.06 11.23 1.03
C ARG A 51 -3.72 11.86 2.26
N ARG A 52 -3.83 11.11 3.36
CA ARG A 52 -4.36 11.62 4.63
C ARG A 52 -3.48 12.74 5.19
N ARG A 53 -2.15 12.55 5.22
CA ARG A 53 -1.19 13.55 5.68
C ARG A 53 -1.31 14.86 4.91
N ARG A 54 -1.46 14.79 3.58
CA ARG A 54 -1.71 15.98 2.73
C ARG A 54 -2.96 16.75 3.14
N ASN A 55 -4.05 16.04 3.43
CA ASN A 55 -5.31 16.66 3.86
C ASN A 55 -5.18 17.27 5.26
N GLU A 56 -4.47 16.59 6.16
CA GLU A 56 -4.15 17.12 7.50
C GLU A 56 -3.35 18.41 7.41
N ILE A 57 -2.27 18.43 6.61
CA ILE A 57 -1.47 19.63 6.34
C ILE A 57 -2.33 20.74 5.74
N SER A 58 -3.21 20.43 4.79
CA SER A 58 -4.12 21.42 4.20
C SER A 58 -5.03 22.04 5.26
N SER A 59 -5.52 21.23 6.22
CA SER A 59 -6.31 21.73 7.34
C SER A 59 -5.47 22.52 8.35
N GLU A 60 -4.22 22.14 8.60
CA GLU A 60 -3.28 22.88 9.45
C GLU A 60 -2.96 24.25 8.86
N ILE A 61 -2.68 24.32 7.55
CA ILE A 61 -2.47 25.59 6.82
C ILE A 61 -3.67 26.51 7.03
N ALA A 62 -4.90 26.01 6.90
CA ALA A 62 -6.11 26.82 7.08
C ALA A 62 -6.29 27.32 8.53
N LYS A 63 -5.77 26.61 9.53
CA LYS A 63 -5.77 27.06 10.94
C LYS A 63 -4.68 28.11 11.17
N VAL A 64 -3.46 27.85 10.77
CA VAL A 64 -2.31 28.76 10.94
C VAL A 64 -2.54 30.07 10.19
N MET A 65 -3.13 30.03 8.99
CA MET A 65 -3.52 31.24 8.26
C MET A 65 -4.57 32.10 8.99
N LYS A 66 -5.42 31.51 9.84
CA LYS A 66 -6.37 32.28 10.68
C LYS A 66 -5.71 32.89 11.91
N GLU A 67 -4.57 32.35 12.32
CA GLU A 67 -3.76 32.81 13.45
C GLU A 67 -2.64 33.78 13.00
N ASP A 68 -2.68 34.26 11.75
CA ASP A 68 -1.64 35.09 11.12
C ASP A 68 -0.21 34.49 11.21
N GLY A 69 -0.13 33.15 11.26
CA GLY A 69 1.14 32.41 11.34
C GLY A 69 1.76 32.08 9.98
N ASP A 70 3.03 31.68 10.00
CA ASP A 70 3.75 31.25 8.79
C ASP A 70 3.37 29.81 8.39
N VAL A 71 3.01 29.64 7.12
CA VAL A 71 2.63 28.36 6.49
C VAL A 71 3.63 27.89 5.42
N SER A 72 4.76 28.58 5.29
CA SER A 72 5.82 28.27 4.32
C SER A 72 6.26 26.81 4.38
N SER A 73 6.63 26.32 5.57
CA SER A 73 7.08 24.93 5.79
C SER A 73 5.99 23.89 5.51
N LEU A 74 4.73 24.17 5.89
CA LEU A 74 3.61 23.27 5.65
C LEU A 74 3.28 23.17 4.16
N ARG A 75 3.38 24.28 3.42
CA ARG A 75 3.21 24.26 1.96
C ARG A 75 4.31 23.49 1.24
N GLU A 76 5.54 23.57 1.73
CA GLU A 76 6.66 22.80 1.19
C GLU A 76 6.46 21.29 1.41
N GLU A 77 6.05 20.89 2.62
CA GLU A 77 5.71 19.48 2.93
C GLU A 77 4.55 18.99 2.04
N ALA A 78 3.49 19.79 1.89
CA ALA A 78 2.35 19.46 1.02
C ALA A 78 2.75 19.32 -0.46
N GLY A 79 3.75 20.08 -0.91
CA GLY A 79 4.28 20.02 -2.29
C GLY A 79 5.08 18.75 -2.58
N GLY A 80 5.73 18.16 -1.57
CA GLY A 80 6.52 16.92 -1.71
C GLY A 80 5.69 15.64 -1.71
N ILE A 81 4.55 15.63 -1.00
CA ILE A 81 3.69 14.45 -0.85
C ILE A 81 3.16 13.88 -2.18
N PRO A 82 2.71 14.68 -3.18
CA PRO A 82 2.26 14.17 -4.47
C PRO A 82 3.31 13.30 -5.16
N LYS A 83 4.59 13.69 -5.10
CA LYS A 83 5.69 12.92 -5.71
C LYS A 83 5.86 11.57 -5.02
N LEU A 84 5.88 11.57 -3.68
CA LEU A 84 5.96 10.35 -2.88
C LEU A 84 4.79 9.39 -3.15
N ILE A 85 3.59 9.93 -3.38
CA ILE A 85 2.42 9.13 -3.75
C ILE A 85 2.64 8.44 -5.10
N VAL A 86 3.10 9.19 -6.12
CA VAL A 86 3.37 8.61 -7.44
C VAL A 86 4.47 7.54 -7.38
N ASP A 87 5.55 7.80 -6.63
CA ASP A 87 6.64 6.85 -6.46
C ASP A 87 6.13 5.56 -5.77
N THR A 88 5.35 5.70 -4.71
CA THR A 88 4.77 4.56 -3.98
C THR A 88 3.71 3.81 -4.80
N GLU A 89 2.93 4.51 -5.62
CA GLU A 89 1.97 3.89 -6.56
C GLU A 89 2.70 3.13 -7.67
N THR A 90 3.80 3.67 -8.18
CA THR A 90 4.64 2.99 -9.18
C THR A 90 5.25 1.71 -8.61
N GLU A 91 5.77 1.76 -7.38
CA GLU A 91 6.27 0.57 -6.67
C GLU A 91 5.16 -0.44 -6.39
N ARG A 92 3.95 0.01 -6.06
CA ARG A 92 2.79 -0.88 -5.85
C ARG A 92 2.47 -1.64 -7.14
N ASP A 93 2.49 -0.99 -8.29
CA ASP A 93 2.10 -1.58 -9.57
C ASP A 93 3.07 -2.68 -10.04
N VAL A 94 4.26 -2.78 -9.45
CA VAL A 94 5.18 -3.92 -9.64
C VAL A 94 4.62 -5.21 -9.04
N TYR A 95 3.75 -5.11 -8.03
CA TYR A 95 3.19 -6.23 -7.27
C TYR A 95 1.70 -6.49 -7.58
N ALA A 96 1.12 -5.79 -8.57
CA ALA A 96 -0.30 -5.87 -8.96
C ALA A 96 -0.51 -6.81 -10.16
#